data_AF-A0A9W7I2D4-F1
#
_entry.id   AF-A0A9W7I2D4-F1
#
_cell.length_a   1.000
_cell.length_b   1.000
_cell.length_c   1.000
_cell.angle_alpha   90.00
_cell.angle_beta   90.00
_cell.angle_gamma   90.00
#
_symmetry.space_group_name_H-M   'P 1'
#
loop_
_entity.id
_entity.type
_entity.pdbx_description
1 polymer ?
#
loop_
_entity_poly.entity_id
_entity_poly.type
_entity_poly.pdbx_seq_one_letter_code
_entity_poly.pdbx_strand_id
1 'polypeptide(L)'
;MSVHSDDQISDPILPFDPSQPSIPISYPIKTLEELHSRSYFSSFHYPFNKSSVPLRPNSASSQRPKILVCHDMQGGYVDDKWVQGGDNPGAYAIWHWFLMDVFVYFSHYLVTLPPPCWTNAAHRHGVKVLGTFITEGSDGYAICQKMLSTKDSAHKYAERLAECCEM
;
A
#
# COMPACT_ATOMS: atom_id res chain seq x y z
N MET A 1 39.48 33.36 10.68
CA MET A 1 38.57 32.51 9.89
C MET A 1 37.69 31.79 10.89
N SER A 2 36.46 32.27 11.04
CA SER A 2 35.50 31.77 12.02
C SER A 2 34.86 30.49 11.49
N VAL A 3 34.84 29.45 12.32
CA VAL A 3 34.15 28.19 12.08
C VAL A 3 32.66 28.44 12.34
N HIS A 4 31.83 28.44 11.31
CA HIS A 4 30.38 28.36 11.47
C HIS A 4 29.99 26.89 11.54
N SER A 5 29.62 26.45 12.73
CA SER A 5 28.87 25.22 12.98
C SER A 5 27.41 25.48 12.63
N ASP A 6 26.98 25.02 11.46
CA ASP A 6 25.57 24.93 11.10
C ASP A 6 24.95 23.75 11.86
N ASP A 7 24.56 23.99 13.11
CA ASP A 7 23.61 23.13 13.82
C ASP A 7 22.23 23.36 13.19
N GLN A 8 21.91 22.60 12.13
CA GLN A 8 20.54 22.47 11.64
C GLN A 8 19.70 21.78 12.72
N ILE A 9 18.99 22.59 13.50
CA ILE A 9 17.91 22.14 14.38
C ILE A 9 16.83 21.55 13.48
N SER A 10 16.76 20.22 13.39
CA SER A 10 15.66 19.53 12.73
C SER A 10 14.38 19.79 13.50
N ASP A 11 13.39 20.45 12.88
CA ASP A 11 12.06 20.59 13.45
C ASP A 11 11.52 19.22 13.90
N PRO A 12 10.85 19.13 15.06
CA PRO A 12 10.27 17.87 15.51
C PRO A 12 9.25 17.39 14.49
N ILE A 13 9.45 16.18 13.95
CA ILE A 13 8.53 15.54 13.02
C ILE A 13 7.19 15.35 13.76
N LEU A 14 6.21 16.18 13.42
CA LEU A 14 4.86 16.05 13.92
C LEU A 14 4.30 14.67 13.53
N PRO A 15 3.55 14.01 14.42
CA PRO A 15 2.89 12.74 14.09
C PRO A 15 1.99 12.92 12.87
N PHE A 16 2.05 11.96 11.94
CA PHE A 16 1.16 11.95 10.78
C PHE A 16 -0.30 11.83 11.22
N ASP A 17 -1.10 12.85 10.93
CA ASP A 17 -2.55 12.84 11.13
C ASP A 17 -3.26 12.72 9.76
N PRO A 18 -3.86 11.57 9.44
CA PRO A 18 -4.48 11.33 8.14
C PRO A 18 -5.75 12.16 7.91
N SER A 19 -6.28 12.85 8.94
CA SER A 19 -7.44 13.74 8.82
C SER A 19 -7.08 15.15 8.35
N GLN A 20 -5.81 15.55 8.46
CA GLN A 20 -5.39 16.90 8.13
C GLN A 20 -5.10 17.07 6.63
N PRO A 21 -5.52 18.20 6.03
CA PRO A 21 -5.10 18.56 4.68
C PRO A 21 -3.59 18.65 4.54
N SER A 22 -3.04 17.97 3.53
CA SER A 22 -1.62 17.98 3.21
C SER A 22 -1.38 17.53 1.77
N ILE A 23 -0.13 17.32 1.36
CA ILE A 23 0.15 16.69 0.05
C ILE A 23 -0.38 15.25 0.10
N PRO A 24 -1.22 14.81 -0.86
CA PRO A 24 -1.78 13.47 -0.83
C PRO A 24 -0.70 12.38 -0.89
N ILE A 25 -0.77 11.44 0.06
CA ILE A 25 0.11 10.28 0.14
C ILE A 25 -0.70 8.99 0.27
N SER A 26 -0.11 7.90 -0.18
CA SER A 26 -0.46 6.53 0.15
C SER A 26 0.22 6.13 1.46
N TYR A 27 -0.49 5.38 2.27
CA TYR A 27 -0.04 4.95 3.59
C TYR A 27 -0.78 3.65 3.98
N PRO A 28 -0.21 2.83 4.87
CA PRO A 28 -0.78 1.55 5.28
C PRO A 28 -1.88 1.71 6.34
N ILE A 29 -2.59 0.61 6.61
CA ILE A 29 -3.39 0.44 7.83
C ILE A 29 -2.54 -0.38 8.80
N LYS A 30 -2.25 0.16 9.99
CA LYS A 30 -1.25 -0.40 10.91
C LYS A 30 -1.87 -1.26 12.01
N THR A 31 -3.14 -1.04 12.34
CA THR A 31 -3.80 -1.72 13.45
C THR A 31 -5.14 -2.34 13.07
N LEU A 32 -5.55 -3.38 13.81
CA LEU A 32 -6.89 -3.96 13.64
C LEU A 32 -8.00 -2.95 13.98
N GLU A 33 -7.72 -1.94 14.79
CA GLU A 33 -8.71 -0.92 15.15
C GLU A 33 -8.94 0.06 14.01
N GLU A 34 -7.88 0.51 13.34
CA GLU A 34 -8.00 1.30 12.11
C GLU A 34 -8.75 0.53 11.03
N LEU A 35 -8.40 -0.75 10.82
CA LEU A 35 -9.10 -1.60 9.86
C LEU A 35 -10.57 -1.80 10.26
N HIS A 36 -10.85 -2.02 11.55
CA HIS A 36 -12.21 -2.24 12.02
C HIS A 36 -13.09 -0.99 11.86
N SER A 37 -12.57 0.17 12.29
CA SER A 37 -13.27 1.45 12.33
C SER A 37 -13.46 2.09 10.96
N ARG A 38 -12.81 1.56 9.92
CA ARG A 38 -12.83 2.12 8.55
C ARG A 38 -12.24 3.54 8.49
N SER A 39 -11.37 3.90 9.44
CA SER A 39 -10.81 5.25 9.56
C SER A 39 -10.04 5.70 8.31
N TYR A 40 -9.42 4.75 7.59
CA TYR A 40 -8.76 5.01 6.32
C TYR A 40 -9.69 5.69 5.30
N PHE A 41 -10.94 5.22 5.19
CA PHE A 41 -11.92 5.73 4.21
C PHE A 41 -12.46 7.12 4.54
N SER A 42 -12.27 7.58 5.78
CA SER A 42 -12.62 8.94 6.21
C SER A 42 -11.45 9.92 6.14
N SER A 43 -10.27 9.48 5.71
CA SER A 43 -9.09 10.33 5.71
C SER A 43 -9.11 11.37 4.59
N PHE A 44 -8.38 12.47 4.79
CA PHE A 44 -8.16 13.49 3.75
C PHE A 44 -7.52 12.87 2.49
N HIS A 45 -6.68 11.86 2.68
CA HIS A 45 -5.90 11.23 1.63
C HIS A 45 -6.68 10.19 0.80
N TYR A 46 -7.76 9.63 1.34
CA TYR A 46 -8.47 8.51 0.71
C TYR A 46 -8.98 8.80 -0.71
N PRO A 47 -9.61 9.94 -1.03
CA PRO A 47 -10.08 10.22 -2.38
C PRO A 47 -8.97 10.16 -3.44
N PHE A 48 -7.73 10.48 -3.04
CA PHE A 48 -6.55 10.45 -3.91
C PHE A 48 -5.93 9.05 -4.03
N ASN A 49 -6.16 8.19 -3.03
CA ASN A 49 -5.68 6.80 -3.04
C ASN A 49 -6.53 5.85 -3.90
N LYS A 50 -7.51 6.39 -4.62
CA LYS A 50 -8.31 5.62 -5.56
C LYS A 50 -7.62 5.46 -6.91
N SER A 51 -7.57 4.24 -7.41
CA SER A 51 -6.97 3.94 -8.70
C SER A 51 -7.97 4.26 -9.81
N SER A 52 -7.54 4.98 -10.85
CA SER A 52 -8.42 5.47 -11.92
C SER A 52 -8.36 4.62 -13.20
N VAL A 53 -7.36 3.73 -13.31
CA VAL A 53 -7.21 2.84 -14.47
C VAL A 53 -7.82 1.48 -14.14
N PRO A 54 -8.90 1.06 -14.83
CA PRO A 54 -9.46 -0.27 -14.65
C PRO A 54 -8.52 -1.34 -15.19
N LEU A 55 -8.53 -2.52 -14.58
CA LEU A 55 -7.76 -3.66 -15.06
C LEU A 55 -8.22 -4.05 -16.47
N ARG A 56 -7.31 -3.94 -17.43
CA ARG A 56 -7.58 -4.40 -18.79
C ARG A 56 -7.60 -5.93 -18.81
N PRO A 57 -8.59 -6.57 -19.45
CA PRO A 57 -8.55 -8.01 -19.68
C PRO A 57 -7.27 -8.35 -20.44
N ASN A 58 -6.41 -9.17 -19.83
CA ASN A 58 -5.21 -9.64 -20.51
C ASN A 58 -5.64 -10.71 -21.53
N SER A 59 -5.52 -10.40 -22.82
CA SER A 59 -5.82 -11.31 -23.92
C SER A 59 -4.75 -12.40 -24.11
N ALA A 60 -3.67 -12.35 -23.34
CA ALA A 60 -2.65 -13.38 -23.34
C ALA A 60 -3.25 -14.73 -22.88
N SER A 61 -3.19 -15.71 -23.80
CA SER A 61 -3.71 -17.06 -23.66
C SER A 61 -3.49 -17.70 -22.28
N SER A 62 -4.54 -18.34 -21.75
CA SER A 62 -4.53 -19.11 -20.50
C SER A 62 -3.63 -20.35 -20.53
N GLN A 63 -2.91 -20.61 -21.62
CA GLN A 63 -2.11 -21.82 -21.85
C GLN A 63 -0.61 -21.65 -21.56
N ARG A 64 -0.20 -20.68 -20.73
CA ARG A 64 1.19 -20.55 -20.27
C ARG A 64 1.31 -20.52 -18.74
N PRO A 65 2.48 -20.89 -18.18
CA PRO A 65 2.79 -20.61 -16.78
C PRO A 65 2.64 -19.12 -16.48
N LYS A 66 2.11 -18.80 -15.28
CA LYS A 66 1.92 -17.43 -14.81
C LYS A 66 3.06 -17.02 -13.87
N ILE A 67 3.44 -15.76 -13.93
CA ILE A 67 4.49 -15.17 -13.08
C ILE A 67 3.85 -14.20 -12.10
N LEU A 68 4.12 -14.42 -10.81
CA LEU A 68 3.82 -13.49 -9.73
C LEU A 68 5.12 -12.86 -9.26
N VAL A 69 5.15 -11.53 -9.19
CA VAL A 69 6.28 -10.75 -8.67
C VAL A 69 5.86 -10.12 -7.35
N CYS A 70 6.63 -10.38 -6.29
CA CYS A 70 6.45 -9.76 -4.98
C CYS A 70 7.52 -8.69 -4.79
N HIS A 71 7.09 -7.44 -4.65
CA HIS A 71 7.96 -6.28 -4.51
C HIS A 71 8.02 -5.85 -3.05
N ASP A 72 9.07 -6.31 -2.37
CA ASP A 72 9.44 -5.91 -1.01
C ASP A 72 10.56 -4.86 -1.08
N MET A 73 10.21 -3.59 -0.93
CA MET A 73 11.14 -2.47 -1.11
C MET A 73 11.24 -1.62 0.13
N GLN A 74 12.20 -1.97 1.01
CA GLN A 74 12.61 -1.15 2.16
C GLN A 74 11.44 -0.68 3.03
N GLY A 75 10.44 -1.54 3.27
CA GLY A 75 9.27 -1.20 4.08
C GLY A 75 8.16 -0.44 3.34
N GLY A 76 8.30 -0.18 2.03
CA GLY A 76 7.28 0.43 1.19
C GLY A 76 6.94 1.88 1.54
N TYR A 77 6.15 2.53 0.68
CA TYR A 77 5.69 3.91 0.83
C TYR A 77 6.86 4.89 0.99
N VAL A 78 7.87 4.73 0.14
CA VAL A 78 9.05 5.59 0.06
C VAL A 78 8.77 6.70 -0.95
N ASP A 79 9.43 6.70 -2.11
CA ASP A 79 9.10 7.58 -3.23
C ASP A 79 7.73 7.29 -3.85
N ASP A 80 7.25 6.05 -3.71
CA ASP A 80 5.97 5.59 -4.25
C ASP A 80 4.76 5.89 -3.37
N LYS A 81 4.96 6.51 -2.19
CA LYS A 81 3.83 7.05 -1.42
C LYS A 81 3.16 8.22 -2.12
N TRP A 82 3.86 8.94 -2.99
CA TRP A 82 3.30 10.10 -3.67
C TRP A 82 2.33 9.62 -4.74
N VAL A 83 1.04 9.92 -4.56
CA VAL A 83 -0.07 9.39 -5.37
C VAL A 83 0.12 9.62 -6.87
N GLN A 84 0.75 10.73 -7.26
CA GLN A 84 0.99 11.11 -8.65
C GLN A 84 2.45 10.96 -9.09
N GLY A 85 3.26 10.21 -8.32
CA GLY A 85 4.70 10.11 -8.50
C GLY A 85 5.46 11.24 -7.82
N GLY A 86 6.79 11.11 -7.81
CA GLY A 86 7.73 12.10 -7.29
C GLY A 86 8.72 12.57 -8.36
N ASP A 87 9.70 13.38 -7.95
CA ASP A 87 10.75 13.93 -8.80
C ASP A 87 12.07 13.13 -8.75
N ASN A 88 12.13 12.04 -7.97
CA ASN A 88 13.31 11.20 -7.88
C ASN A 88 13.52 10.37 -9.17
N PRO A 89 14.54 10.65 -9.99
CA PRO A 89 14.81 9.90 -11.22
C PRO A 89 15.35 8.49 -10.95
N GLY A 90 15.83 8.22 -9.73
CA GLY A 90 16.32 6.91 -9.29
C GLY A 90 15.27 6.05 -8.60
N ALA A 91 14.00 6.50 -8.54
CA ALA A 91 12.92 5.71 -7.96
C ALA A 91 12.76 4.37 -8.68
N TYR A 92 12.43 3.32 -7.93
CA TYR A 92 12.25 1.99 -8.49
C TYR A 92 11.08 1.99 -9.49
N ALA A 93 11.32 1.50 -10.70
CA ALA A 93 10.35 1.47 -11.78
C ALA A 93 10.35 0.12 -12.48
N ILE A 94 9.15 -0.33 -12.87
CA ILE A 94 8.96 -1.54 -13.66
C ILE A 94 8.60 -1.15 -15.09
N TRP A 95 9.41 -1.63 -16.04
CA TRP A 95 9.20 -1.42 -17.47
C TRP A 95 8.64 -2.66 -18.16
N HIS A 96 9.01 -3.84 -17.65
CA HIS A 96 8.67 -5.13 -18.26
C HIS A 96 7.40 -5.77 -17.68
N TRP A 97 6.33 -4.98 -17.54
CA TRP A 97 5.04 -5.44 -17.05
C TRP A 97 4.49 -6.65 -17.82
N PHE A 98 4.80 -6.76 -19.11
CA PHE A 98 4.39 -7.89 -19.97
C PHE A 98 4.98 -9.25 -19.57
N LEU A 99 6.01 -9.28 -18.70
CA LEU A 99 6.61 -10.52 -18.20
C LEU A 99 5.92 -11.06 -16.95
N MET A 100 4.97 -10.33 -16.36
CA MET A 100 4.27 -10.75 -15.15
C MET A 100 2.75 -10.76 -15.34
N ASP A 101 2.08 -11.56 -14.52
CA ASP A 101 0.61 -11.68 -14.51
C ASP A 101 0.02 -11.04 -13.25
N VAL A 102 0.77 -11.12 -12.15
CA VAL A 102 0.38 -10.58 -10.85
C VAL A 102 1.56 -9.84 -10.23
N PHE A 103 1.30 -8.64 -9.74
CA PHE A 103 2.22 -7.84 -8.97
C PHE A 103 1.70 -7.71 -7.53
N VAL A 104 2.53 -8.07 -6.55
CA VAL A 104 2.22 -7.90 -5.13
C VAL A 104 3.07 -6.75 -4.62
N TYR A 105 2.40 -5.69 -4.16
CA TYR A 105 3.04 -4.58 -3.46
C TYR A 105 3.17 -4.95 -1.98
N PHE A 106 4.38 -5.26 -1.53
CA PHE A 106 4.65 -5.82 -0.23
C PHE A 106 5.27 -4.78 0.72
N SER A 107 4.81 -4.82 1.96
CA SER A 107 5.44 -4.15 3.10
C SER A 107 5.09 -4.92 4.39
N HIS A 108 5.79 -4.57 5.47
CA HIS A 108 5.67 -5.14 6.81
C HIS A 108 4.53 -4.54 7.66
N TYR A 109 3.59 -3.81 7.04
CA TYR A 109 2.42 -3.29 7.75
C TYR A 109 1.27 -4.29 7.73
N LEU A 110 0.40 -4.21 8.76
CA LEU A 110 -0.75 -5.10 8.91
C LEU A 110 -1.60 -5.19 7.64
N VAL A 111 -1.97 -4.06 7.05
CA VAL A 111 -2.54 -3.99 5.69
C VAL A 111 -1.75 -2.99 4.87
N THR A 112 -1.16 -3.49 3.79
CA THR A 112 -0.45 -2.71 2.79
C THR A 112 -1.33 -2.59 1.55
N LEU A 113 -1.78 -1.37 1.28
CA LEU A 113 -2.59 -0.98 0.14
C LEU A 113 -1.67 -0.48 -1.00
N PRO A 114 -1.71 -1.05 -2.21
CA PRO A 114 -0.86 -0.60 -3.31
C PRO A 114 -1.16 0.88 -3.66
N PRO A 115 -0.14 1.75 -3.70
CA PRO A 115 -0.31 3.12 -4.15
C PRO A 115 -0.91 3.20 -5.57
N PRO A 116 -1.71 4.24 -5.89
CA PRO A 116 -2.32 4.38 -7.22
C PRO A 116 -1.32 4.40 -8.37
N CYS A 117 -0.09 4.89 -8.14
CA CYS A 117 0.96 4.87 -9.16
C CYS A 117 1.28 3.44 -9.62
N TRP A 118 1.35 2.48 -8.69
CA TRP A 118 1.56 1.06 -8.97
C TRP A 118 0.34 0.42 -9.61
N THR A 119 -0.84 0.58 -9.01
CA THR A 119 -2.09 -0.02 -9.52
C THR A 119 -2.42 0.47 -10.92
N ASN A 120 -2.34 1.77 -11.16
CA ASN A 120 -2.65 2.36 -12.46
C ASN A 120 -1.66 1.92 -13.55
N ALA A 121 -0.37 1.82 -13.21
CA ALA A 121 0.65 1.35 -14.15
C ALA A 121 0.40 -0.11 -14.53
N ALA A 122 0.26 -1.00 -13.55
CA ALA A 122 0.02 -2.42 -13.77
C ALA A 122 -1.29 -2.68 -14.55
N HIS A 123 -2.39 -2.03 -14.17
CA HIS A 123 -3.69 -2.19 -14.84
C HIS A 123 -3.65 -1.75 -16.31
N ARG A 124 -2.89 -0.71 -16.64
CA ARG A 124 -2.67 -0.27 -18.03
C ARG A 124 -2.02 -1.37 -18.87
N HIS A 125 -1.20 -2.21 -18.25
CA HIS A 125 -0.52 -3.34 -18.87
C HIS A 125 -1.25 -4.69 -18.71
N GLY A 126 -2.46 -4.70 -18.14
CA GLY A 126 -3.23 -5.94 -17.93
C GLY A 126 -2.67 -6.83 -16.81
N VAL A 127 -1.89 -6.27 -15.89
CA VAL A 127 -1.33 -6.97 -14.74
C VAL A 127 -2.21 -6.74 -13.51
N LYS A 128 -2.58 -7.81 -12.81
CA LYS A 128 -3.35 -7.70 -11.56
C LYS A 128 -2.42 -7.23 -10.43
N VAL A 129 -2.88 -6.28 -9.62
CA VAL A 129 -2.15 -5.82 -8.43
C VAL A 129 -2.82 -6.34 -7.16
N LEU A 130 -2.00 -6.76 -6.20
CA LEU A 130 -2.42 -7.16 -4.87
C LEU A 130 -1.64 -6.34 -3.83
N GLY A 131 -2.34 -5.94 -2.77
CA GLY A 131 -1.71 -5.52 -1.52
C GLY A 131 -1.33 -6.73 -0.67
N THR A 132 -0.87 -6.47 0.55
CA THR A 132 -0.57 -7.51 1.53
C THR A 132 -1.36 -7.32 2.81
N PHE A 133 -1.77 -8.43 3.41
CA PHE A 133 -2.18 -8.50 4.80
C PHE A 133 -1.23 -9.47 5.49
N ILE A 134 -0.52 -9.02 6.52
CA ILE A 134 0.44 -9.86 7.22
C ILE A 134 0.33 -9.71 8.74
N THR A 135 0.77 -10.75 9.44
CA THR A 135 0.89 -10.79 10.91
C THR A 135 2.24 -11.39 11.25
N GLU A 136 3.05 -10.69 12.04
CA GLU A 136 4.43 -11.10 12.33
C GLU A 136 4.70 -11.16 13.85
N GLY A 137 5.48 -12.16 14.27
CA GLY A 137 5.93 -12.30 15.66
C GLY A 137 4.81 -12.44 16.69
N SER A 138 5.08 -12.00 17.92
CA SER A 138 4.14 -12.04 19.04
C SER A 138 2.92 -11.14 18.83
N ASP A 139 3.12 -9.98 18.22
CA ASP A 139 2.05 -9.01 17.98
C ASP A 139 1.09 -9.54 16.92
N GLY A 140 1.65 -10.15 15.86
CA GLY A 140 0.88 -10.88 14.86
C GLY A 140 0.06 -12.02 15.44
N TYR A 141 0.61 -12.78 16.39
CA TYR A 141 -0.14 -13.83 17.08
C TYR A 141 -1.36 -13.27 17.84
N ALA A 142 -1.20 -12.15 18.56
CA ALA A 142 -2.32 -11.50 19.25
C ALA A 142 -3.39 -10.97 18.26
N ILE A 143 -2.96 -10.43 17.12
CA ILE A 143 -3.85 -10.03 16.02
C ILE A 143 -4.65 -11.23 15.50
N CYS A 144 -3.99 -12.35 15.22
CA CYS A 144 -4.64 -13.58 14.78
C CYS A 144 -5.62 -14.11 15.83
N GLN A 145 -5.27 -14.10 17.12
CA GLN A 145 -6.19 -14.52 18.18
C GLN A 145 -7.47 -13.68 18.20
N LYS A 146 -7.37 -12.36 18.05
CA LYS A 146 -8.55 -11.48 17.98
C LYS A 146 -9.38 -11.73 16.72
N MET A 147 -8.73 -11.72 15.56
CA MET A 147 -9.38 -11.88 14.26
C MET A 147 -10.06 -13.25 14.11
N LEU A 148 -9.39 -14.32 14.52
CA LEU A 148 -9.82 -15.71 14.32
C LEU A 148 -10.56 -16.28 15.54
N SER A 149 -10.89 -15.45 16.53
CA SER A 149 -11.59 -15.87 17.76
C SER A 149 -12.94 -16.52 17.49
N THR A 150 -13.67 -16.05 16.48
CA THR A 150 -14.96 -16.60 16.05
C THR A 150 -15.11 -16.50 14.52
N LYS A 151 -16.05 -17.26 13.96
CA LYS A 151 -16.41 -17.15 12.53
C LYS A 151 -16.88 -15.72 12.18
N ASP A 152 -17.68 -15.11 13.06
CA ASP A 152 -18.20 -13.76 12.85
C ASP A 152 -17.07 -12.72 12.85
N SER A 153 -16.08 -12.86 13.74
CA SER A 153 -14.89 -12.00 13.76
C SER A 153 -14.07 -12.17 12.48
N ALA A 154 -13.83 -13.41 12.05
CA ALA A 154 -13.06 -13.71 10.84
C ALA A 154 -13.76 -13.16 9.58
N HIS A 155 -15.07 -13.37 9.44
CA HIS A 155 -15.85 -12.82 8.33
C HIS A 155 -15.83 -11.30 8.33
N LYS A 156 -16.03 -10.66 9.50
CA LYS A 156 -16.00 -9.20 9.63
C LYS A 156 -14.66 -8.61 9.15
N TYR A 157 -13.52 -9.19 9.51
CA TYR A 157 -12.22 -8.70 9.05
C TYR A 157 -11.96 -9.02 7.58
N ALA A 158 -12.45 -10.16 7.06
CA ALA A 158 -12.41 -10.46 5.64
C ALA A 158 -13.22 -9.44 4.81
N GLU A 159 -14.42 -9.05 5.29
CA GLU A 159 -15.22 -7.99 4.67
C GLU A 159 -14.49 -6.64 4.67
N ARG A 160 -13.83 -6.26 5.78
CA ARG A 160 -13.03 -5.03 5.84
C ARG A 160 -11.87 -5.03 4.85
N LEU A 161 -11.19 -6.16 4.69
CA LEU A 161 -10.13 -6.30 3.69
C LEU A 161 -10.69 -6.25 2.26
N ALA A 162 -11.87 -6.82 2.02
CA ALA A 162 -12.53 -6.75 0.72
C ALA A 162 -12.96 -5.32 0.35
N GLU A 163 -13.45 -4.53 1.31
CA GLU A 163 -13.77 -3.10 1.10
C GLU A 163 -12.53 -2.32 0.64
N CYS A 164 -11.33 -2.66 1.13
CA CYS A 164 -10.08 -2.05 0.67
C CYS A 164 -9.74 -2.39 -0.79
N CYS A 165 -10.31 -3.43 -1.39
CA CYS A 165 -10.07 -3.77 -2.80
C CYS A 165 -10.93 -2.95 -3.77
N GLU A 166 -11.89 -2.16 -3.28
CA GLU A 166 -12.78 -1.34 -4.11
C GLU A 166 -12.22 0.07 -4.39
N MET A 167 -10.96 0.32 -4.02
CA MET A 167 -10.27 1.62 -4.14
C MET A 167 -9.61 1.83 -5.49
#